data_AF-A0A067PNQ9-F1
#
_entry.id   AF-A0A067PNQ9-F1
#
_cell.length_a   1.000
_cell.length_b   1.000
_cell.length_c   1.000
_cell.angle_alpha   90.00
_cell.angle_beta   90.00
_cell.angle_gamma   90.00
#
_symmetry.space_group_name_H-M   'P 1'
#
loop_
_entity.id
_entity.type
_entity.pdbx_description
1 polymer ?
#
loop_
_entity_poly.entity_id
_entity_poly.type
_entity_poly.pdbx_seq_one_letter_code
_entity_poly.pdbx_strand_id
1 'polypeptide(L)'
;MLNQVKRTCFICAACPQPGINLPDDWKEDANQWMYRRIIVADGNFSLDHMKMKKNPGEVALTNGEGYTVESGAYETYLKAMKEVPLVSVVTNSNCHNLDATGVGAWACARHGCFVPHCVVDFQKGERQVNMDYTVCNALQYNTTDMDEGMLLYDIWCQWHIHFLERLERGNGLISLPPGFKLGGGVGKFHVGAHIPECFWKFSPNFLVGVGQVDREIPETLWAVLNKSATSTRAMTKFHQLEVLNDHMRDSNWKKLVGIGEQAIFLCIRRYPNSSGS
;
A
#
# COMPACT_ATOMS: atom_id res chain seq x y z
N MET A 1 14.57 12.10 -13.11
CA MET A 1 13.67 13.23 -13.47
C MET A 1 12.23 12.73 -13.46
N LEU A 2 11.54 12.87 -12.32
CA LEU A 2 10.09 12.66 -12.26
C LEU A 2 9.43 13.96 -12.73
N ASN A 3 9.11 14.02 -14.02
CA ASN A 3 8.49 15.18 -14.64
C ASN A 3 7.15 15.52 -13.96
N GLN A 4 6.99 16.81 -13.66
CA GLN A 4 5.83 17.50 -13.07
C GLN A 4 4.54 17.46 -13.93
N VAL A 5 4.24 16.40 -14.67
CA VAL A 5 3.12 16.40 -15.64
C VAL A 5 2.15 15.25 -15.36
N LYS A 6 0.95 15.62 -14.90
CA LYS A 6 -0.27 14.81 -14.64
C LYS A 6 -0.38 14.11 -13.27
N ARG A 7 -0.67 14.87 -12.20
CA ARG A 7 -1.20 14.29 -10.94
C ARG A 7 -2.72 14.05 -11.09
N THR A 8 -3.13 12.89 -11.59
CA THR A 8 -4.55 12.47 -11.50
C THR A 8 -4.91 11.93 -10.11
N CYS A 9 -3.91 11.68 -9.27
CA CYS A 9 -4.07 11.15 -7.91
C CYS A 9 -3.93 12.22 -6.83
N PHE A 10 -4.76 12.10 -5.79
CA PHE A 10 -4.54 12.76 -4.50
C PHE A 10 -3.77 11.83 -3.56
N ILE A 11 -2.82 12.42 -2.82
CA ILE A 11 -2.08 11.75 -1.76
C ILE A 11 -2.56 12.20 -0.39
N CYS A 12 -2.13 11.47 0.64
CA CYS A 12 -2.37 11.89 2.01
C CYS A 12 -1.62 13.20 2.31
N ALA A 13 -2.35 14.31 2.47
CA ALA A 13 -1.75 15.61 2.78
C ALA A 13 -1.10 15.69 4.18
N ALA A 14 -1.51 14.84 5.12
CA ALA A 14 -0.93 14.77 6.46
C ALA A 14 0.23 13.78 6.58
N CYS A 15 0.50 12.96 5.54
CA CYS A 15 1.71 12.14 5.55
C CYS A 15 2.95 13.03 5.37
N PRO A 16 4.06 12.73 6.06
CA PRO A 16 5.35 13.41 5.90
C PRO A 16 5.83 13.44 4.46
N GLN A 17 6.09 14.63 3.92
CA GLN A 17 6.54 14.89 2.56
C GLN A 17 7.62 15.99 2.55
N PRO A 18 8.90 15.60 2.38
CA PRO A 18 10.01 16.54 2.26
C PRO A 18 9.75 17.60 1.19
N GLY A 19 10.02 18.87 1.52
CA GLY A 19 9.79 20.01 0.63
C GLY A 19 8.33 20.40 0.39
N ILE A 20 7.37 19.76 1.08
CA ILE A 20 5.93 20.09 0.97
C ILE A 20 5.35 20.46 2.34
N ASN A 21 5.46 19.56 3.32
CA ASN A 21 4.83 19.75 4.64
C ASN A 21 5.74 19.39 5.82
N LEU A 22 7.04 19.21 5.55
CA LEU A 22 8.07 19.05 6.59
C LEU A 22 8.86 20.36 6.75
N PRO A 23 9.29 20.70 7.97
CA PRO A 23 10.27 21.78 8.20
C PRO A 23 11.55 21.56 7.40
N ASP A 24 12.28 22.61 7.02
CA ASP A 24 13.53 22.45 6.24
C ASP A 24 14.63 21.70 7.02
N ASP A 25 14.65 21.85 8.34
CA ASP A 25 15.57 21.22 9.29
C ASP A 25 15.06 19.88 9.82
N TRP A 26 14.03 19.28 9.20
CA TRP A 26 13.41 18.05 9.69
C TRP A 26 14.41 16.90 9.89
N LYS A 27 15.53 16.86 9.14
CA LYS A 27 16.60 15.85 9.24
C LYS A 27 17.47 15.98 10.50
N GLU A 28 17.49 17.17 11.11
CA GLU A 28 18.28 17.46 12.32
C GLU A 28 17.49 17.19 13.60
N ASP A 29 16.16 17.04 13.50
CA ASP A 29 15.30 16.74 14.63
C ASP A 29 15.65 15.38 15.26
N ALA A 30 15.84 15.36 16.58
CA ALA A 30 16.10 14.12 17.31
C ALA A 30 14.94 13.10 17.20
N ASN A 31 13.74 13.54 16.83
CA ASN A 31 12.53 12.73 16.68
C ASN A 31 12.23 12.33 15.24
N GLN A 32 13.25 11.89 14.48
CA GLN A 32 13.10 11.41 13.09
C GLN A 32 11.91 10.47 12.88
N TRP A 33 11.62 9.62 13.87
CA TRP A 33 10.51 8.67 13.85
C TRP A 33 9.12 9.31 13.63
N MET A 34 8.95 10.61 13.91
CA MET A 34 7.69 11.34 13.65
C MET A 34 7.43 11.52 12.16
N TYR A 35 8.50 11.68 11.38
CA TYR A 35 8.47 12.00 9.96
C TYR A 35 8.46 10.76 9.06
N ARG A 36 8.55 9.55 9.62
CA ARG A 36 8.52 8.34 8.80
C ARG A 36 7.16 8.10 8.15
N ARG A 37 7.18 7.51 6.97
CA ARG A 37 5.98 7.04 6.29
C ARG A 37 5.51 5.73 6.93
N ILE A 38 4.24 5.67 7.33
CA ILE A 38 3.60 4.43 7.79
C ILE A 38 2.52 4.04 6.79
N ILE A 39 2.71 2.89 6.15
CA ILE A 39 1.77 2.34 5.17
C ILE A 39 1.32 0.95 5.58
N VAL A 40 0.13 0.59 5.15
CA VAL A 40 -0.52 -0.68 5.44
C VAL A 40 -0.88 -1.36 4.12
N ALA A 41 -0.68 -2.67 4.06
CA ALA A 41 -1.00 -3.52 2.92
C ALA A 41 -2.11 -4.50 3.26
N ASP A 42 -2.96 -4.74 2.28
CA ASP A 42 -3.94 -5.83 2.31
C ASP A 42 -4.37 -6.23 0.88
N GLY A 43 -4.92 -7.44 0.76
CA GLY A 43 -5.48 -8.03 -0.44
C GLY A 43 -7.01 -8.14 -0.39
N ASN A 44 -7.67 -7.65 -1.44
CA ASN A 44 -9.11 -7.69 -1.60
C ASN A 44 -9.55 -8.64 -2.73
N PHE A 45 -10.14 -9.78 -2.34
CA PHE A 45 -10.63 -10.81 -3.25
C PHE A 45 -12.07 -10.60 -3.74
N SER A 46 -12.76 -9.57 -3.25
CA SER A 46 -14.10 -9.22 -3.75
C SER A 46 -14.03 -8.49 -5.10
N LEU A 47 -12.89 -7.86 -5.39
CA LEU A 47 -12.61 -7.17 -6.67
C LEU A 47 -11.95 -8.12 -7.66
N ASP A 48 -12.58 -9.27 -7.92
CA ASP A 48 -12.17 -10.16 -8.99
C ASP A 48 -12.53 -9.58 -10.37
N HIS A 49 -11.86 -10.08 -11.41
CA HIS A 49 -12.10 -9.66 -12.79
C HIS A 49 -12.17 -10.86 -13.72
N MET A 50 -13.22 -10.91 -14.54
CA MET A 50 -13.41 -12.00 -15.49
C MET A 50 -12.48 -11.87 -16.69
N LYS A 51 -12.00 -13.02 -17.19
CA LYS A 51 -11.29 -13.06 -18.47
C LYS A 51 -12.21 -12.55 -19.57
N MET A 52 -11.79 -11.46 -20.19
CA MET A 52 -12.46 -10.90 -21.35
C MET A 52 -11.85 -11.45 -22.62
N LYS A 53 -12.67 -11.60 -23.67
CA LYS A 53 -12.14 -11.84 -25.02
C LYS A 53 -11.31 -10.62 -25.41
N LYS A 54 -10.05 -10.84 -25.82
CA LYS A 54 -9.16 -9.76 -26.27
C LYS A 54 -9.88 -8.88 -27.30
N ASN A 55 -10.04 -7.61 -26.95
CA ASN A 55 -10.63 -6.62 -27.82
C ASN A 55 -9.51 -5.73 -28.39
N PRO A 56 -9.14 -5.88 -29.68
CA PRO A 56 -8.07 -5.08 -30.27
C PRO A 56 -8.38 -3.58 -30.35
N GLY A 57 -9.64 -3.17 -30.13
CA GLY A 57 -10.03 -1.77 -30.04
C GLY A 57 -10.04 -1.20 -28.61
N GLU A 58 -9.65 -1.97 -27.60
CA GLU A 58 -9.56 -1.46 -26.23
C GLU A 58 -8.36 -0.51 -26.11
N VAL A 59 -8.61 0.70 -25.62
CA VAL A 59 -7.59 1.74 -25.41
C VAL A 59 -7.70 2.22 -23.97
N ALA A 60 -6.57 2.29 -23.28
CA ALA A 60 -6.50 2.88 -21.95
C ALA A 60 -6.51 4.40 -22.05
N LEU A 61 -7.43 5.06 -21.35
CA LEU A 61 -7.39 6.51 -21.11
C LEU A 61 -6.31 6.86 -20.08
N THR A 62 -6.14 5.97 -19.11
CA THR A 62 -5.03 5.98 -18.14
C THR A 62 -4.48 4.57 -17.97
N ASN A 63 -3.17 4.42 -17.99
CA ASN A 63 -2.45 3.20 -17.68
C ASN A 63 -1.26 3.54 -16.76
N GLY A 64 -1.47 3.36 -15.46
CA GLY A 64 -0.44 3.64 -14.46
C GLY A 64 -0.31 5.11 -14.06
N GLU A 65 -1.14 6.04 -14.56
CA GLU A 65 -1.16 7.42 -14.04
C GLU A 65 -2.03 7.56 -12.77
N GLY A 66 -2.86 6.55 -12.48
CA GLY A 66 -3.75 6.49 -11.32
C GLY A 66 -3.16 5.86 -10.05
N TYR A 67 -4.01 5.26 -9.25
CA TYR A 67 -3.64 4.44 -8.09
C TYR A 67 -3.18 3.04 -8.51
N THR A 68 -3.70 2.53 -9.63
CA THR A 68 -3.26 1.28 -10.24
C THR A 68 -1.88 1.44 -10.89
N VAL A 69 -1.09 0.37 -10.87
CA VAL A 69 0.20 0.31 -11.55
C VAL A 69 0.06 0.36 -13.07
N GLU A 70 1.14 0.66 -13.77
CA GLU A 70 1.21 0.52 -15.23
C GLU A 70 1.23 -0.97 -15.61
N SER A 71 0.31 -1.38 -16.47
CA SER A 71 0.04 -2.79 -16.77
C SER A 71 1.23 -3.51 -17.43
N GLY A 72 1.92 -2.87 -18.37
CA GLY A 72 3.00 -3.49 -19.16
C GLY A 72 4.27 -3.76 -18.33
N ALA A 73 4.72 -2.77 -17.56
CA ALA A 73 5.83 -2.88 -16.64
C ALA A 73 5.53 -3.91 -15.55
N TYR A 74 4.30 -3.93 -15.04
CA TYR A 74 3.89 -4.92 -14.06
C TYR A 74 3.87 -6.34 -14.63
N GLU A 75 3.31 -6.54 -15.82
CA GLU A 75 3.34 -7.84 -16.51
C GLU A 75 4.77 -8.31 -16.81
N THR A 76 5.66 -7.38 -17.14
CA THR A 76 7.08 -7.67 -17.37
C THR A 76 7.76 -8.15 -16.09
N TYR A 77 7.49 -7.46 -14.98
CA TYR A 77 7.96 -7.85 -13.66
C TYR A 77 7.44 -9.23 -13.25
N LEU A 78 6.13 -9.49 -13.39
CA LEU A 78 5.53 -10.76 -13.01
C LEU A 78 6.06 -11.94 -13.82
N LYS A 79 6.48 -11.73 -15.08
CA LYS A 79 7.11 -12.75 -15.92
C LYS A 79 8.55 -13.03 -15.51
N ALA A 80 9.27 -12.02 -15.04
CA ALA A 80 10.65 -12.14 -14.59
C ALA A 80 10.75 -12.80 -13.21
N MET A 81 9.77 -12.57 -12.34
CA MET A 81 9.79 -13.05 -10.96
C MET A 81 9.26 -14.48 -10.82
N LYS A 82 9.89 -15.25 -9.93
CA LYS A 82 9.39 -16.56 -9.49
C LYS A 82 8.79 -16.41 -8.10
N GLU A 83 7.53 -16.81 -7.95
CA GLU A 83 6.89 -16.87 -6.64
C GLU A 83 7.48 -18.01 -5.81
N VAL A 84 7.76 -17.74 -4.54
CA VAL A 84 8.11 -18.76 -3.56
C VAL A 84 6.85 -19.04 -2.73
N PRO A 85 6.28 -20.25 -2.78
CA PRO A 85 5.05 -20.58 -2.06
C PRO A 85 5.22 -20.37 -0.54
N LEU A 86 4.27 -19.67 0.08
CA LEU A 86 4.06 -19.75 1.53
C LEU A 86 3.07 -20.85 1.87
N VAL A 87 3.17 -21.36 3.10
CA VAL A 87 2.33 -22.46 3.63
C VAL A 87 0.84 -22.07 3.75
N SER A 88 0.50 -20.77 3.67
CA SER A 88 -0.83 -20.24 4.01
C SER A 88 -1.55 -19.49 2.88
N VAL A 89 -1.13 -19.60 1.61
CA VAL A 89 -1.85 -18.93 0.51
C VAL A 89 -3.18 -19.66 0.28
N VAL A 90 -4.29 -19.05 0.71
CA VAL A 90 -5.63 -19.49 0.35
C VAL A 90 -5.80 -19.26 -1.15
N THR A 91 -5.58 -20.32 -1.92
CA THR A 91 -5.85 -20.27 -3.36
C THR A 91 -7.33 -20.59 -3.58
N ASN A 92 -8.10 -19.62 -4.08
CA ASN A 92 -9.42 -19.90 -4.62
C ASN A 92 -9.24 -20.90 -5.79
N SER A 93 -9.82 -22.10 -5.64
CA SER A 93 -9.62 -23.24 -6.53
C SER A 93 -10.24 -23.08 -7.93
N ASN A 94 -11.02 -22.01 -8.16
CA ASN A 94 -11.73 -21.75 -9.42
C ASN A 94 -11.29 -20.44 -10.12
N CYS A 95 -9.99 -20.24 -10.33
CA CYS A 95 -9.47 -19.05 -11.03
C CYS A 95 -9.43 -19.18 -12.57
N HIS A 96 -9.92 -20.27 -13.16
CA HIS A 96 -9.78 -20.53 -14.61
C HIS A 96 -10.43 -19.46 -15.51
N ASN A 97 -11.50 -18.83 -15.03
CA ASN A 97 -12.28 -17.82 -15.77
C ASN A 97 -11.96 -16.38 -15.35
N LEU A 98 -10.96 -16.18 -14.49
CA LEU A 98 -10.60 -14.86 -13.95
C LEU A 98 -9.24 -14.40 -14.49
N ASP A 99 -9.15 -13.15 -14.91
CA ASP A 99 -7.87 -12.51 -15.26
C ASP A 99 -7.19 -11.94 -14.01
N ALA A 100 -8.00 -11.49 -13.04
CA ALA A 100 -7.58 -11.16 -11.69
C ALA A 100 -8.47 -11.87 -10.66
N THR A 101 -7.86 -12.48 -9.64
CA THR A 101 -8.56 -13.10 -8.50
C THR A 101 -8.90 -12.11 -7.39
N GLY A 102 -8.49 -10.86 -7.53
CA GLY A 102 -8.58 -9.81 -6.53
C GLY A 102 -7.57 -8.70 -6.82
N VAL A 103 -7.50 -7.71 -5.94
CA VAL A 103 -6.54 -6.61 -6.00
C VAL A 103 -5.78 -6.46 -4.69
N GLY A 104 -4.51 -6.06 -4.73
CA GLY A 104 -3.72 -5.69 -3.56
C GLY A 104 -3.40 -4.21 -3.59
N ALA A 105 -3.32 -3.58 -2.42
CA ALA A 105 -2.90 -2.18 -2.34
C ALA A 105 -2.09 -1.84 -1.09
N TRP A 106 -1.36 -0.73 -1.21
CA TRP A 106 -0.84 0.00 -0.05
C TRP A 106 -1.65 1.27 0.20
N ALA A 107 -1.93 1.54 1.47
CA ALA A 107 -2.60 2.75 1.93
C ALA A 107 -1.82 3.40 3.09
N CYS A 108 -2.08 4.68 3.34
CA CYS A 108 -1.61 5.37 4.53
C CYS A 108 -2.23 4.73 5.79
N ALA A 109 -1.39 4.22 6.69
CA ALA A 109 -1.83 3.55 7.91
C ALA A 109 -2.36 4.50 9.01
N ARG A 110 -2.30 5.82 8.80
CA ARG A 110 -2.81 6.82 9.76
C ARG A 110 -4.12 7.46 9.31
N HIS A 111 -4.24 7.72 8.01
CA HIS A 111 -5.31 8.54 7.45
C HIS A 111 -6.13 7.83 6.38
N GLY A 112 -5.74 6.62 5.95
CA GLY A 112 -6.53 5.83 5.00
C GLY A 112 -6.59 6.36 3.58
N CYS A 113 -5.56 7.06 3.11
CA CYS A 113 -5.45 7.39 1.69
C CYS A 113 -4.74 6.25 0.94
N PHE A 114 -5.28 5.82 -0.20
CA PHE A 114 -4.56 4.95 -1.13
C PHE A 114 -3.24 5.60 -1.58
N VAL A 115 -2.18 4.82 -1.68
CA VAL A 115 -0.91 5.32 -2.23
C VAL A 115 -1.00 5.26 -3.76
N PRO A 116 -0.65 6.34 -4.49
CA PRO A 116 -0.66 6.32 -5.95
C PRO A 116 0.24 5.23 -6.52
N HIS A 117 -0.16 4.66 -7.66
CA HIS A 117 0.62 3.63 -8.37
C HIS A 117 0.97 2.39 -7.52
N CYS A 118 0.15 2.08 -6.51
CA CYS A 118 0.38 1.01 -5.55
C CYS A 118 -0.78 0.02 -5.44
N VAL A 119 -1.66 -0.03 -6.46
CA VAL A 119 -2.74 -1.01 -6.57
C VAL A 119 -2.45 -1.96 -7.72
N VAL A 120 -2.55 -3.25 -7.46
CA VAL A 120 -2.21 -4.33 -8.41
C VAL A 120 -3.29 -5.38 -8.48
N ASP A 121 -3.44 -5.98 -9.65
CA ASP A 121 -4.24 -7.19 -9.83
C ASP A 121 -3.47 -8.43 -9.34
N PHE A 122 -4.18 -9.33 -8.67
CA PHE A 122 -3.69 -10.64 -8.29
C PHE A 122 -4.00 -11.67 -9.37
N GLN A 123 -3.00 -12.31 -9.95
CA GLN A 123 -3.22 -13.34 -10.99
C GLN A 123 -3.64 -14.68 -10.36
N LYS A 124 -3.22 -14.95 -9.12
CA LYS A 124 -3.57 -16.17 -8.38
C LYS A 124 -3.36 -15.98 -6.89
N GLY A 125 -4.39 -15.49 -6.21
CA GLY A 125 -4.29 -15.14 -4.80
C GLY A 125 -3.31 -13.98 -4.57
N GLU A 126 -3.14 -13.58 -3.32
CA GLU A 126 -2.15 -12.60 -2.93
C GLU A 126 -0.76 -13.25 -2.88
N ARG A 127 0.03 -13.05 -3.94
CA ARG A 127 1.41 -13.53 -4.00
C ARG A 127 2.35 -12.44 -3.49
N GLN A 128 3.47 -12.83 -2.89
CA GLN A 128 4.41 -11.86 -2.33
C GLN A 128 4.98 -10.94 -3.40
N VAL A 129 5.25 -11.47 -4.61
CA VAL A 129 5.70 -10.67 -5.75
C VAL A 129 4.69 -9.58 -6.13
N ASN A 130 3.38 -9.82 -5.94
CA ASN A 130 2.38 -8.79 -6.22
C ASN A 130 2.60 -7.57 -5.30
N MET A 131 2.85 -7.81 -4.01
CA MET A 131 3.01 -6.76 -3.00
C MET A 131 4.41 -6.14 -2.99
N ASP A 132 5.45 -6.91 -3.35
CA ASP A 132 6.82 -6.40 -3.52
C ASP A 132 6.89 -5.29 -4.58
N TYR A 133 6.13 -5.45 -5.67
CA TYR A 133 6.11 -4.45 -6.75
C TYR A 133 5.59 -3.10 -6.28
N THR A 134 4.53 -3.10 -5.48
CA THR A 134 3.86 -1.87 -5.06
C THR A 134 4.52 -1.22 -3.85
N VAL A 135 5.14 -1.99 -2.95
CA VAL A 135 5.78 -1.43 -1.74
C VAL A 135 6.98 -0.55 -2.07
N CYS A 136 7.79 -0.96 -3.06
CA CYS A 136 8.94 -0.17 -3.53
C CYS A 136 8.49 1.21 -3.99
N ASN A 137 7.40 1.26 -4.75
CA ASN A 137 6.82 2.52 -5.20
C ASN A 137 6.23 3.32 -4.03
N ALA A 138 5.50 2.65 -3.14
CA ALA A 138 4.84 3.29 -2.00
C ALA A 138 5.83 4.00 -1.07
N LEU A 139 7.00 3.40 -0.86
CA LEU A 139 8.07 3.93 -0.02
C LEU A 139 8.86 5.06 -0.68
N GLN A 140 8.82 5.18 -2.01
CA GLN A 140 9.56 6.20 -2.78
C GLN A 140 8.69 7.38 -3.24
N TYR A 141 7.36 7.27 -3.12
CA TYR A 141 6.44 8.30 -3.59
C TYR A 141 6.42 9.55 -2.69
N ASN A 142 6.98 10.66 -3.19
CA ASN A 142 7.13 11.94 -2.47
C ASN A 142 7.85 11.79 -1.11
N THR A 143 8.90 10.96 -1.08
CA THR A 143 9.71 10.66 0.11
C THR A 143 11.21 10.80 -0.20
N THR A 144 11.56 11.67 -1.14
CA THR A 144 12.98 11.96 -1.46
C THR A 144 13.74 12.32 -0.19
N ASP A 145 14.93 11.73 -0.02
CA ASP A 145 15.79 11.84 1.17
C ASP A 145 15.26 11.21 2.47
N MET A 146 14.13 10.52 2.45
CA MET A 146 13.73 9.66 3.56
C MET A 146 14.38 8.30 3.38
N ASP A 147 15.10 7.84 4.41
CA ASP A 147 15.81 6.57 4.42
C ASP A 147 15.12 5.50 5.26
N GLU A 148 13.91 5.77 5.78
CA GLU A 148 13.15 4.80 6.58
C GLU A 148 11.66 4.76 6.27
N GLY A 149 11.07 3.56 6.43
CA GLY A 149 9.64 3.31 6.28
C GLY A 149 9.13 2.28 7.27
N MET A 150 7.85 2.39 7.62
CA MET A 150 7.16 1.47 8.50
C MET A 150 5.98 0.81 7.76
N LEU A 151 5.99 -0.52 7.74
CA LEU A 151 5.07 -1.34 6.98
C LEU A 151 4.17 -2.14 7.93
N LEU A 152 2.87 -2.03 7.78
CA LEU A 152 1.91 -2.90 8.45
C LEU A 152 1.36 -3.89 7.43
N TYR A 153 1.53 -5.18 7.71
CA TYR A 153 1.10 -6.22 6.80
C TYR A 153 0.78 -7.49 7.57
N ASP A 154 -0.31 -8.15 7.24
CA ASP A 154 -0.78 -9.33 7.97
C ASP A 154 0.28 -10.41 8.04
N ILE A 155 0.95 -10.67 6.92
CA ILE A 155 2.03 -11.65 6.86
C ILE A 155 3.41 -11.02 7.06
N TRP A 156 3.52 -9.83 7.69
CA TRP A 156 4.80 -9.15 7.92
C TRP A 156 5.87 -10.11 8.42
N CYS A 157 5.56 -10.88 9.47
CA CYS A 157 6.51 -11.81 10.11
C CYS A 157 7.06 -12.90 9.18
N GLN A 158 6.41 -13.18 8.05
CA GLN A 158 6.86 -14.12 7.02
C GLN A 158 7.44 -13.38 5.82
N TRP A 159 6.74 -12.35 5.35
CA TRP A 159 7.06 -11.61 4.13
C TRP A 159 8.39 -10.85 4.22
N HIS A 160 8.66 -10.18 5.35
CA HIS A 160 9.83 -9.31 5.51
C HIS A 160 11.16 -10.08 5.49
N ILE A 161 11.16 -11.36 5.91
CA ILE A 161 12.36 -12.18 6.05
C ILE A 161 13.11 -12.29 4.71
N HIS A 162 12.37 -12.51 3.63
CA HIS A 162 12.93 -12.73 2.29
C HIS A 162 12.73 -11.53 1.36
N PHE A 163 12.23 -10.39 1.86
CA PHE A 163 11.93 -9.25 0.99
C PHE A 163 13.19 -8.71 0.31
N LEU A 164 14.30 -8.54 1.04
CA LEU A 164 15.56 -8.07 0.45
C LEU A 164 16.10 -9.03 -0.62
N GLU A 165 16.02 -10.35 -0.38
CA GLU A 165 16.39 -11.34 -1.40
C GLU A 165 15.52 -11.23 -2.66
N ARG A 166 14.23 -10.93 -2.52
CA ARG A 166 13.33 -10.73 -3.65
C ARG A 166 13.63 -9.42 -4.40
N LEU A 167 14.05 -8.37 -3.71
CA LEU A 167 14.55 -7.15 -4.37
C LEU A 167 15.78 -7.43 -5.23
N GLU A 168 16.75 -8.18 -4.71
CA GLU A 168 17.95 -8.57 -5.45
C GLU A 168 17.61 -9.41 -6.68
N ARG A 169 16.72 -10.39 -6.53
CA ARG A 169 16.22 -11.22 -7.65
C ARG A 169 15.44 -10.41 -8.68
N GLY A 170 14.79 -9.33 -8.26
CA GLY A 170 14.10 -8.38 -9.13
C GLY A 170 15.03 -7.68 -10.13
N ASN A 171 16.35 -7.73 -9.92
CA ASN A 171 17.37 -7.29 -10.88
C ASN A 171 17.10 -5.88 -11.46
N GLY A 172 16.72 -4.94 -10.60
CA GLY A 172 16.45 -3.55 -10.96
C GLY A 172 15.03 -3.26 -11.48
N LEU A 173 14.16 -4.27 -11.64
CA LEU A 173 12.74 -4.04 -11.94
C LEU A 173 11.97 -3.44 -10.76
N ILE A 174 12.45 -3.73 -9.55
CA ILE A 174 12.04 -3.12 -8.29
C ILE A 174 13.30 -2.84 -7.47
N SER A 175 13.29 -1.77 -6.69
CA SER A 175 14.44 -1.39 -5.86
C SER A 175 14.00 -0.48 -4.71
N LEU A 176 14.85 -0.40 -3.70
CA LEU A 176 14.82 0.65 -2.69
C LEU A 176 16.14 1.41 -2.73
N PRO A 177 16.18 2.66 -2.25
CA PRO A 177 17.43 3.38 -2.08
C PRO A 177 18.45 2.57 -1.25
N PRO A 178 19.75 2.65 -1.57
CA PRO A 178 20.78 1.99 -0.77
C PRO A 178 20.68 2.40 0.70
N GLY A 179 20.68 1.42 1.61
CA GLY A 179 20.61 1.66 3.06
C GLY A 179 19.22 2.00 3.60
N PHE A 180 18.15 1.88 2.79
CA PHE A 180 16.79 2.12 3.26
C PHE A 180 16.39 1.15 4.39
N LYS A 181 15.97 1.70 5.52
CA LYS A 181 15.59 0.98 6.74
C LYS A 181 14.11 0.62 6.71
N LEU A 182 13.81 -0.66 6.84
CA LEU A 182 12.45 -1.16 6.91
C LEU A 182 12.12 -1.60 8.32
N GLY A 183 11.13 -0.95 8.91
CA GLY A 183 10.42 -1.46 10.08
C GLY A 183 9.05 -1.99 9.67
N GLY A 184 8.46 -2.83 10.51
CA GLY A 184 7.09 -3.24 10.29
C GLY A 184 6.51 -4.15 11.35
N GLY A 185 5.24 -4.43 11.19
CA GLY A 185 4.47 -5.23 12.12
C GLY A 185 3.21 -5.83 11.50
N VAL A 186 2.54 -6.64 12.30
CA VAL A 186 1.29 -7.31 11.92
C VAL A 186 0.09 -6.50 12.43
N GLY A 187 -1.01 -6.47 11.69
CA GLY A 187 -2.27 -5.85 12.13
C GLY A 187 -2.68 -6.32 13.54
N LYS A 188 -3.31 -5.45 14.34
CA LYS A 188 -3.61 -5.77 15.76
C LYS A 188 -4.60 -6.93 15.90
N PHE A 189 -5.55 -7.04 14.98
CA PHE A 189 -6.48 -8.16 14.96
C PHE A 189 -5.76 -9.46 14.52
N HIS A 190 -4.99 -9.38 13.43
CA HIS A 190 -4.29 -10.52 12.86
C HIS A 190 -3.16 -11.07 13.74
N VAL A 191 -2.44 -10.23 14.51
CA VAL A 191 -1.32 -10.70 15.36
C VAL A 191 -1.78 -11.71 16.42
N GLY A 192 -3.06 -11.68 16.82
CA GLY A 192 -3.63 -12.69 17.73
C GLY A 192 -3.79 -14.08 17.10
N ALA A 193 -3.82 -14.16 15.77
CA ALA A 193 -3.86 -15.41 15.01
C ALA A 193 -2.46 -15.92 14.63
N HIS A 194 -1.40 -15.19 14.99
CA HIS A 194 -0.02 -15.60 14.75
C HIS A 194 0.55 -16.39 15.93
N ILE A 195 1.74 -16.98 15.73
CA ILE A 195 2.49 -17.58 16.84
C ILE A 195 2.74 -16.54 17.94
N PRO A 196 2.77 -16.93 19.23
CA PRO A 196 2.86 -15.99 20.35
C PRO A 196 3.98 -14.96 20.22
N GLU A 197 5.13 -15.36 19.65
CA GLU A 197 6.30 -14.51 19.42
C GLU A 197 6.00 -13.28 18.58
N CYS A 198 5.04 -13.36 17.65
CA CYS A 198 4.65 -12.23 16.82
C CYS A 198 4.01 -11.12 17.65
N PHE A 199 3.35 -11.44 18.76
CA PHE A 199 2.68 -10.44 19.59
C PHE A 199 3.67 -9.42 20.16
N TRP A 200 4.72 -9.85 20.85
CA TRP A 200 5.68 -8.91 21.44
C TRP A 200 6.70 -8.35 20.43
N LYS A 201 6.96 -9.05 19.32
CA LYS A 201 7.91 -8.58 18.28
C LYS A 201 7.27 -7.61 17.28
N PHE A 202 6.05 -7.90 16.85
CA PHE A 202 5.45 -7.28 15.67
C PHE A 202 4.11 -6.60 15.96
N SER A 203 3.58 -6.66 17.19
CA SER A 203 2.42 -5.83 17.55
C SER A 203 2.83 -4.37 17.47
N PRO A 204 2.13 -3.54 16.68
CA PRO A 204 2.54 -2.14 16.56
C PRO A 204 2.23 -1.30 17.81
N ASN A 205 1.71 -1.91 18.88
CA ASN A 205 1.69 -1.30 20.22
C ASN A 205 3.09 -1.20 20.84
N PHE A 206 4.03 -2.05 20.40
CA PHE A 206 5.41 -2.07 20.89
C PHE A 206 6.39 -1.45 19.89
N LEU A 207 5.93 -1.12 18.67
CA LEU A 207 6.76 -0.50 17.65
C LEU A 207 6.88 1.01 17.91
N VAL A 208 8.09 1.45 18.26
CA VAL A 208 8.42 2.86 18.52
C VAL A 208 7.95 3.73 17.38
N GLY A 209 7.22 4.81 17.68
CA GLY A 209 6.78 5.83 16.72
C GLY A 209 5.59 5.46 15.83
N VAL A 210 4.94 4.30 16.02
CA VAL A 210 3.78 3.93 15.18
C VAL A 210 2.54 4.68 15.65
N GLY A 211 2.44 4.90 16.95
CA GLY A 211 1.25 5.46 17.58
C GLY A 211 0.09 4.48 17.59
N GLN A 212 -1.09 4.98 17.98
CA GLN A 212 -2.34 4.25 17.83
C GLN A 212 -2.80 4.41 16.39
N VAL A 213 -2.89 3.28 15.69
CA VAL A 213 -3.39 3.20 14.32
C VAL A 213 -4.49 2.14 14.33
N ASP A 214 -5.55 2.37 13.56
CA ASP A 214 -6.72 1.48 13.52
C ASP A 214 -6.37 0.12 12.89
N ARG A 215 -5.34 0.08 12.03
CA ARG A 215 -4.74 -1.08 11.35
C ARG A 215 -5.68 -1.91 10.48
N GLU A 216 -7.00 -1.75 10.63
CA GLU A 216 -8.08 -2.23 9.74
C GLU A 216 -8.45 -1.18 8.67
N ILE A 217 -7.50 -0.28 8.37
CA ILE A 217 -7.73 0.80 7.41
C ILE A 217 -8.04 0.24 6.02
N PRO A 218 -7.28 -0.72 5.46
CA PRO A 218 -7.59 -1.30 4.17
C PRO A 218 -9.03 -1.82 4.09
N GLU A 219 -9.53 -2.49 5.13
CA GLU A 219 -10.87 -3.05 5.24
C GLU A 219 -11.93 -1.96 5.16
N THR A 220 -11.71 -0.79 5.79
CA THR A 220 -12.61 0.36 5.63
C THR A 220 -12.61 0.91 4.20
N LEU A 221 -11.47 0.86 3.51
CA LEU A 221 -11.37 1.28 2.12
C LEU A 221 -12.04 0.28 1.19
N TRP A 222 -11.85 -1.01 1.45
CA TRP A 222 -12.48 -2.11 0.74
C TRP A 222 -13.99 -2.12 0.92
N ALA A 223 -14.50 -1.85 2.12
CA ALA A 223 -15.95 -1.76 2.35
C ALA A 223 -16.63 -0.73 1.43
N VAL A 224 -15.95 0.36 1.09
CA VAL A 224 -16.44 1.35 0.13
C VAL A 224 -16.22 0.90 -1.31
N LEU A 225 -15.01 0.43 -1.65
CA LEU A 225 -14.65 0.06 -3.02
C LEU A 225 -15.41 -1.19 -3.51
N ASN A 226 -15.72 -2.14 -2.62
CA ASN A 226 -16.48 -3.36 -2.94
C ASN A 226 -17.89 -3.08 -3.45
N LYS A 227 -18.43 -1.88 -3.22
CA LYS A 227 -19.72 -1.48 -3.79
C LYS A 227 -19.68 -1.42 -5.32
N SER A 228 -18.51 -1.21 -5.93
CA SER A 228 -18.35 -1.24 -7.39
C SER A 228 -18.00 -2.63 -7.94
N ALA A 229 -17.72 -3.61 -7.08
CA ALA A 229 -17.17 -4.91 -7.48
C ALA A 229 -18.00 -5.60 -8.57
N THR A 230 -19.31 -5.76 -8.34
CA THR A 230 -20.21 -6.43 -9.28
C THR A 230 -20.28 -5.72 -10.62
N SER A 231 -20.35 -4.38 -10.63
CA SER A 231 -20.38 -3.60 -11.87
C SER A 231 -19.06 -3.65 -12.62
N THR A 232 -17.92 -3.69 -11.92
CA THR A 232 -16.60 -3.66 -12.55
C THR A 232 -16.10 -5.03 -13.02
N ARG A 233 -16.64 -6.11 -12.45
CA ARG A 233 -16.19 -7.48 -12.66
C ARG A 233 -16.18 -7.95 -14.12
N ALA A 234 -17.10 -7.44 -14.94
CA ALA A 234 -17.29 -7.82 -16.34
C ALA A 234 -16.86 -6.72 -17.32
N MET A 235 -16.30 -5.62 -16.84
CA MET A 235 -15.80 -4.54 -17.68
C MET A 235 -14.57 -5.00 -18.47
N THR A 236 -14.18 -4.26 -19.51
CA THR A 236 -12.85 -4.47 -20.10
C THR A 236 -11.77 -4.08 -19.09
N LYS A 237 -10.55 -4.60 -19.25
CA LYS A 237 -9.47 -4.45 -18.25
C LYS A 237 -9.20 -2.98 -17.94
N PHE A 238 -8.96 -2.16 -18.95
CA PHE A 238 -8.62 -0.75 -18.72
C PHE A 238 -9.81 0.05 -18.20
N HIS A 239 -11.03 -0.29 -18.64
CA HIS A 239 -12.23 0.37 -18.13
C HIS A 239 -12.47 0.07 -16.63
N GLN A 240 -12.24 -1.17 -16.18
CA GLN A 240 -12.27 -1.49 -14.76
C GLN A 240 -11.24 -0.66 -13.99
N LEU A 241 -9.98 -0.63 -14.44
CA LEU A 241 -8.91 0.10 -13.75
C LEU A 241 -9.23 1.60 -13.65
N GLU A 242 -9.80 2.19 -14.70
CA GLU A 242 -10.26 3.58 -14.72
C GLU A 242 -11.37 3.85 -13.70
N VAL A 243 -12.39 3.00 -13.64
CA VAL A 243 -13.48 3.11 -12.65
C VAL A 243 -12.96 2.97 -11.22
N LEU A 244 -12.07 2.00 -10.97
CA LEU A 244 -11.44 1.82 -9.67
C LEU A 244 -10.58 3.04 -9.30
N ASN A 245 -9.80 3.57 -10.25
CA ASN A 245 -9.00 4.78 -10.05
C ASN A 245 -9.87 5.99 -9.70
N ASP A 246 -11.03 6.16 -10.32
CA ASP A 246 -11.96 7.25 -10.01
C ASP A 246 -12.53 7.12 -8.58
N HIS A 247 -12.96 5.91 -8.18
CA HIS A 247 -13.42 5.67 -6.81
C HIS A 247 -12.32 5.90 -5.76
N MET A 248 -11.09 5.46 -6.02
CA MET A 248 -9.95 5.70 -5.13
C MET A 248 -9.59 7.19 -5.07
N ARG A 249 -9.70 7.90 -6.20
CA ARG A 249 -9.50 9.34 -6.28
C ARG A 249 -10.50 10.11 -5.45
N ASP A 250 -11.78 9.77 -5.56
CA ASP A 250 -12.86 10.33 -4.74
C ASP A 250 -12.63 10.05 -3.24
N SER A 251 -12.25 8.82 -2.89
CA SER A 251 -11.90 8.43 -1.51
C SER A 251 -10.77 9.30 -0.94
N ASN A 252 -9.69 9.49 -1.69
CA ASN A 252 -8.56 10.31 -1.25
C ASN A 252 -8.89 11.81 -1.27
N TRP A 253 -9.71 12.29 -2.22
CA TRP A 253 -10.18 13.67 -2.27
C TRP A 253 -11.02 14.03 -1.04
N LYS A 254 -11.99 13.19 -0.68
CA LYS A 254 -12.83 13.39 0.51
C LYS A 254 -11.99 13.48 1.79
N LYS A 255 -10.96 12.65 1.90
CA LYS A 255 -10.00 12.70 3.02
C LYS A 255 -9.17 13.97 2.99
N LEU A 256 -8.70 14.39 1.81
CA LEU A 256 -7.94 15.61 1.65
C LEU A 256 -8.73 16.84 2.12
N VAL A 257 -9.97 17.02 1.67
CA VAL A 257 -10.79 18.18 2.03
C VAL A 257 -11.30 18.12 3.47
N GLY A 258 -11.55 16.91 4.00
CA GLY A 258 -12.00 16.70 5.37
C GLY A 258 -10.88 16.64 6.41
N ILE A 259 -9.61 16.72 6.00
CA ILE A 259 -8.48 16.42 6.89
C ILE A 259 -8.40 17.38 8.07
N GLY A 260 -8.79 18.65 7.88
CA GLY A 260 -8.80 19.65 8.96
C GLY A 260 -9.84 19.36 10.04
N GLU A 261 -10.99 18.82 9.67
CA GLU A 261 -12.06 18.43 10.59
C GLU A 261 -11.73 17.10 11.29
N GLN A 262 -11.07 16.18 10.58
CA GLN A 262 -10.70 14.85 11.10
C GLN A 262 -9.41 14.86 11.93
N ALA A 263 -8.44 15.72 11.62
CA ALA A 263 -7.16 15.81 12.32
C ALA A 263 -7.30 16.39 13.74
N ILE A 264 -8.35 17.17 14.02
CA ILE A 264 -8.68 17.64 15.37
C ILE A 264 -8.88 16.46 16.35
N PHE A 265 -9.23 15.26 15.85
CA PHE A 265 -9.37 14.04 16.67
C PHE A 265 -8.09 13.20 16.79
N LEU A 266 -7.10 13.37 15.91
CA LEU A 266 -5.85 12.60 15.88
C LEU A 266 -4.63 13.37 16.41
N CYS A 267 -4.78 14.67 16.69
CA CYS A 267 -3.76 15.46 17.37
C CYS A 267 -3.52 14.95 18.80
N ILE A 268 -2.53 14.06 18.91
CA ILE A 268 -1.50 14.07 19.95
C ILE A 268 -2.09 14.29 21.34
N ARG A 269 -2.55 13.20 21.99
CA ARG A 269 -2.35 13.07 23.44
C ARG A 269 -0.83 13.05 23.66
N ARG A 270 -0.23 14.24 23.69
CA ARG A 270 1.03 14.45 24.40
C ARG A 270 0.67 14.07 25.82
N TYR A 271 1.12 12.90 26.27
CA TYR A 271 1.27 12.75 27.71
C TYR A 271 2.18 13.92 28.10
N PRO A 272 1.71 14.88 28.92
CA PRO A 272 2.61 15.90 29.41
C PRO A 272 3.76 15.14 30.06
N ASN A 273 4.99 15.47 29.66
CA ASN A 273 6.17 15.01 30.36
C ASN A 273 5.90 15.27 31.85
N SER A 274 5.81 14.20 32.64
CA SER A 274 5.80 14.30 34.09
C SER A 274 7.18 14.77 34.50
N SER A 275 7.41 16.07 34.41
CA SER A 275 8.51 16.74 35.07
C SER A 275 8.17 16.86 36.56
N GLY A 276 8.80 16.02 37.36
CA GLY A 276 9.13 16.30 38.76
C GLY A 276 8.04 16.03 39.81
N SER A 277 8.27 14.98 40.60
CA SER A 277 8.72 15.12 42.00
C SER A 277 9.36 13.81 42.44
#